data_AF-A0A8C2QSR8-F1
#
_entry.id   AF-A0A8C2QSR8-F1
#
_cell.length_a   1.000
_cell.length_b   1.000
_cell.length_c   1.000
_cell.angle_alpha   90.00
_cell.angle_beta   90.00
_cell.angle_gamma   90.00
#
_symmetry.space_group_name_H-M   'P 1'
#
loop_
_entity.id
_entity.type
_entity.pdbx_description
1 polymer ?
#
loop_
_entity_poly.entity_id
_entity_poly.type
_entity_poly.pdbx_seq_one_letter_code
_entity_poly.pdbx_strand_id
1 'polypeptide(L)'
;MAIFTIVGISHRMMEKFKRGLRMLLLGALLLLLALPSHGQDTMQGPPLPKGACTGWMAGIPGHPGHNGTPGRDGRDGTPGEKGEKGDPGLVGPKGDTGETGITGIEGPRGFPGVPGRKGEPGESAYVYRSAFSVGLESRVTVPNVPIRFTKIFYNQQNHYDGTTGKFLCNIPGLYYFSYHITVYLKDVKVSLYKNDKALLFTHDQFQDQNVDQASGSVLLYLEKGDQVWLQVYEGENHNGVYADNVHDSTFTGFLLYHNIE
;
A
#
# COMPACT_ATOMS: atom_id res chain seq x y z
N MET A 1 -4.67 51.37 72.10
CA MET A 1 -4.67 50.90 70.71
C MET A 1 -4.76 49.38 70.77
N ALA A 2 -5.74 48.80 70.08
CA ALA A 2 -6.44 47.58 70.46
C ALA A 2 -5.67 46.26 70.29
N ILE A 3 -5.84 45.38 71.27
CA ILE A 3 -5.60 43.93 71.24
C ILE A 3 -6.93 43.29 70.78
N PHE A 4 -6.93 42.43 69.77
CA PHE A 4 -8.12 41.66 69.37
C PHE A 4 -7.93 40.16 69.55
N THR A 5 -8.95 39.59 70.17
CA THR A 5 -9.09 38.26 70.73
C THR A 5 -9.66 37.27 69.70
N ILE A 6 -9.24 36.00 69.79
CA ILE A 6 -9.76 34.83 69.09
C ILE A 6 -11.09 34.40 69.73
N VAL A 7 -12.18 34.18 68.96
CA VAL A 7 -13.24 33.19 69.25
C VAL A 7 -13.99 32.73 67.97
N GLY A 8 -14.15 31.41 67.77
CA GLY A 8 -15.49 30.86 67.46
C GLY A 8 -15.79 30.22 66.09
N ILE A 9 -15.06 29.19 65.66
CA ILE A 9 -15.57 28.29 64.60
C ILE A 9 -16.53 27.27 65.25
N SER A 10 -17.80 27.33 64.86
CA SER A 10 -18.90 26.56 65.44
C SER A 10 -18.73 25.03 65.29
N HIS A 11 -18.83 24.33 66.42
CA HIS A 11 -18.81 22.86 66.57
C HIS A 11 -19.77 22.12 65.61
N ARG A 12 -20.84 22.79 65.14
CA ARG A 12 -21.82 22.23 64.18
C ARG A 12 -21.25 22.04 62.77
N MET A 13 -20.24 22.82 62.37
CA MET A 13 -19.69 22.77 61.01
C MET A 13 -18.70 21.61 60.84
N MET A 14 -17.92 21.32 61.89
CA MET A 14 -16.95 20.22 61.88
C MET A 14 -17.63 18.84 61.96
N GLU A 15 -18.77 18.72 62.63
CA GLU A 15 -19.60 17.50 62.63
C GLU A 15 -20.24 17.21 61.27
N LYS A 16 -20.70 18.25 60.55
CA LYS A 16 -21.22 18.10 59.18
C LYS A 16 -20.13 17.63 58.21
N PHE A 17 -18.91 18.14 58.35
CA PHE A 17 -17.78 17.73 57.51
C PHE A 17 -17.35 16.28 57.78
N LYS A 18 -17.30 15.87 59.06
CA LYS A 18 -17.00 14.47 59.43
C LYS A 18 -18.07 13.48 58.99
N ARG A 19 -19.35 13.85 59.02
CA ARG A 19 -20.46 13.01 58.50
C ARG A 19 -20.43 12.89 56.97
N GLY A 20 -20.12 13.97 56.26
CA GLY A 20 -19.96 13.95 54.80
C GLY A 20 -18.80 13.05 54.36
N LEU A 21 -17.65 13.14 55.04
CA LEU A 21 -16.48 12.32 54.73
C LEU A 21 -16.70 10.83 55.05
N ARG A 22 -17.43 10.51 56.13
CA ARG A 22 -17.82 9.12 56.45
C ARG A 22 -18.80 8.52 55.44
N MET A 23 -19.76 9.30 54.94
CA MET A 23 -20.70 8.85 53.91
C MET A 23 -19.99 8.61 52.56
N LEU A 24 -19.02 9.47 52.21
CA LEU A 24 -18.21 9.29 51.00
C LEU A 24 -17.30 8.06 51.07
N LEU A 25 -16.70 7.80 52.24
CA LEU A 25 -15.87 6.61 52.47
C LEU A 25 -16.69 5.31 52.48
N LEU A 26 -17.91 5.31 53.05
CA LEU A 26 -18.81 4.15 52.97
C LEU A 26 -19.32 3.90 51.54
N GLY A 27 -19.59 4.96 50.77
CA GLY A 27 -20.01 4.84 49.36
C GLY A 27 -18.90 4.26 48.46
N ALA A 28 -17.65 4.66 48.68
CA ALA A 28 -16.50 4.10 47.96
C ALA A 28 -16.25 2.61 48.32
N LEU A 29 -16.46 2.23 49.59
CA LEU A 29 -16.30 0.84 50.04
C LEU A 29 -17.38 -0.09 49.46
N LEU A 30 -18.62 0.40 49.29
CA LEU A 30 -19.70 -0.34 48.65
C LEU A 30 -19.52 -0.50 47.12
N LEU A 31 -18.88 0.49 46.45
CA LEU A 31 -18.55 0.36 45.02
C LEU A 31 -17.42 -0.66 44.76
N LEU A 32 -16.49 -0.81 45.71
CA LEU A 32 -15.41 -1.81 45.63
C LEU A 32 -15.90 -3.26 45.86
N LEU A 33 -17.06 -3.44 46.51
CA LEU A 33 -17.65 -4.77 46.75
C LEU A 33 -18.62 -5.22 45.64
N ALA A 34 -18.85 -4.40 44.61
CA ALA A 34 -19.83 -4.66 43.54
C ALA A 34 -19.19 -4.96 42.17
N LEU A 35 -17.96 -5.50 42.14
CA LEU A 35 -17.38 -5.99 40.88
C LEU A 35 -17.82 -7.45 40.63
N PRO A 36 -18.49 -7.75 39.51
CA PRO A 36 -18.79 -9.12 39.14
C PRO A 36 -17.51 -9.82 38.72
N SER A 37 -17.20 -10.96 39.35
CA SER A 37 -16.18 -11.90 38.91
C SER A 37 -16.58 -12.50 37.56
N HIS A 38 -16.04 -11.97 36.45
CA HIS A 38 -16.10 -12.65 35.17
C HIS A 38 -14.98 -13.70 35.10
N GLY A 39 -15.41 -14.95 34.96
CA GLY A 39 -14.54 -16.12 34.83
C GLY A 39 -13.74 -16.11 33.53
N GLN A 40 -12.58 -16.76 33.61
CA GLN A 40 -11.75 -17.11 32.46
C GLN A 40 -12.41 -18.26 31.69
N ASP A 41 -13.02 -17.96 30.55
CA ASP A 41 -13.26 -18.97 29.50
C ASP A 41 -12.11 -18.91 28.50
N THR A 42 -11.33 -19.99 28.47
CA THR A 42 -10.32 -20.26 27.46
C THR A 42 -11.01 -20.82 26.21
N MET A 43 -11.47 -19.95 25.32
CA MET A 43 -11.84 -20.36 23.96
C MET A 43 -10.58 -20.38 23.08
N GLN A 44 -9.98 -21.56 22.96
CA GLN A 44 -9.06 -21.88 21.87
C GLN A 44 -9.86 -21.87 20.56
N GLY A 45 -9.77 -20.77 19.81
CA GLY A 45 -10.16 -20.76 18.41
C GLY A 45 -9.27 -21.70 17.59
N PRO A 46 -9.78 -22.35 16.53
CA PRO A 46 -8.99 -23.23 15.70
C PRO A 46 -7.81 -22.47 15.07
N PRO A 47 -6.64 -23.12 14.92
CA PRO A 47 -5.43 -22.45 14.44
C PRO A 47 -5.63 -21.92 13.02
N LEU A 48 -5.39 -20.63 12.83
CA LEU A 48 -5.29 -19.99 11.52
C LEU A 48 -4.21 -20.70 10.69
N PRO A 49 -4.50 -21.13 9.46
CA PRO A 49 -3.50 -21.74 8.61
C PRO A 49 -2.41 -20.71 8.29
N LYS A 50 -1.19 -21.02 8.74
CA LYS A 50 0.05 -20.38 8.28
C LYS A 50 0.20 -20.70 6.79
N GLY A 51 -0.19 -19.76 5.94
CA GLY A 51 -0.09 -19.90 4.50
C GLY A 51 -0.34 -18.58 3.78
N ALA A 52 0.74 -17.84 3.56
CA ALA A 52 0.97 -16.97 2.40
C ALA A 52 -0.19 -16.04 1.94
N CYS A 53 -0.18 -14.80 2.41
CA CYS A 53 -0.91 -13.68 1.78
C CYS A 53 -0.23 -13.19 0.48
N THR A 54 0.21 -14.08 -0.41
CA THR A 54 0.89 -13.73 -1.67
C THR A 54 0.01 -13.91 -2.91
N GLY A 55 -1.29 -14.21 -2.76
CA GLY A 55 -2.15 -14.61 -3.89
C GLY A 55 -2.94 -13.50 -4.59
N TRP A 56 -3.05 -12.28 -4.05
CA TRP A 56 -4.01 -11.29 -4.57
C TRP A 56 -3.46 -10.34 -5.64
N MET A 57 -2.17 -10.43 -5.98
CA MET A 57 -1.54 -9.66 -7.08
C MET A 57 -1.19 -10.52 -8.30
N ALA A 58 -1.92 -11.62 -8.54
CA ALA A 58 -1.84 -12.29 -9.83
C ALA A 58 -2.60 -11.43 -10.85
N GLY A 59 -1.87 -10.85 -11.82
CA GLY A 59 -2.46 -10.09 -12.92
C GLY A 59 -3.52 -10.90 -13.65
N ILE A 60 -4.49 -10.21 -14.25
CA ILE A 60 -5.58 -10.81 -15.04
C ILE A 60 -4.96 -11.79 -16.06
N PRO A 61 -5.38 -13.07 -16.11
CA PRO A 61 -4.89 -14.02 -17.10
C PRO A 61 -5.03 -13.44 -18.51
N GLY A 62 -3.95 -13.50 -19.29
CA GLY A 62 -3.97 -13.03 -20.68
C GLY A 62 -5.05 -13.72 -21.50
N HIS A 63 -5.64 -13.00 -22.45
CA HIS A 63 -6.68 -13.53 -23.33
C HIS A 63 -6.19 -14.78 -24.08
N PRO A 64 -7.06 -15.78 -24.34
CA PRO A 64 -6.70 -16.95 -25.14
C PRO A 64 -6.08 -16.56 -26.49
N GLY A 65 -5.05 -17.30 -26.91
CA GLY A 65 -4.43 -17.09 -28.22
C GLY A 65 -5.43 -17.28 -29.37
N HIS A 66 -5.17 -16.61 -30.49
CA HIS A 66 -6.01 -16.73 -31.69
C HIS A 66 -5.85 -18.12 -32.33
N ASN A 67 -6.91 -18.61 -33.00
CA ASN A 67 -6.87 -19.89 -33.71
C ASN A 67 -5.80 -19.88 -34.82
N GLY A 68 -5.11 -21.01 -35.00
CA GLY A 68 -4.14 -21.17 -36.08
C GLY A 68 -4.80 -21.14 -37.47
N THR A 69 -4.04 -20.73 -38.50
CA THR A 69 -4.50 -20.73 -39.90
C THR A 69 -4.69 -22.15 -40.43
N PRO A 70 -5.63 -22.39 -41.38
CA PRO A 70 -5.79 -23.68 -42.03
C PRO A 70 -4.49 -24.20 -42.67
N GLY A 71 -4.31 -25.52 -42.67
CA GLY A 71 -3.16 -26.16 -43.32
C GLY A 71 -3.13 -25.94 -44.83
N ARG A 72 -1.94 -26.07 -45.43
CA ARG A 72 -1.75 -25.96 -46.89
C ARG A 72 -2.25 -27.23 -47.59
N ASP A 73 -2.82 -27.08 -48.79
CA ASP A 73 -3.34 -28.21 -49.57
C ASP A 73 -2.24 -29.26 -49.87
N GLY A 74 -2.65 -30.53 -49.97
CA GLY A 74 -1.77 -31.64 -50.32
C GLY A 74 -1.24 -31.53 -51.75
N ARG A 75 -0.08 -32.14 -52.04
CA ARG A 75 0.44 -32.25 -53.41
C ARG A 75 -0.31 -33.35 -54.16
N ASP A 76 -0.61 -33.12 -55.44
CA ASP A 76 -1.25 -34.11 -56.32
C ASP A 76 -0.44 -35.40 -56.44
N GLY A 77 -1.13 -36.54 -56.59
CA GLY A 77 -0.52 -37.85 -56.81
C GLY A 77 0.12 -37.98 -58.21
N THR A 78 1.18 -38.78 -58.31
CA THR A 78 1.85 -39.05 -59.58
C THR A 78 1.00 -39.95 -60.50
N PRO A 79 0.94 -39.72 -61.83
CA PRO A 79 0.25 -40.60 -62.77
C PRO A 79 0.80 -42.04 -62.75
N GLY A 80 -0.08 -43.04 -62.91
CA GLY A 80 0.30 -44.45 -62.95
C GLY A 80 1.11 -44.82 -64.20
N GLU A 81 1.95 -45.87 -64.09
CA GLU A 81 2.78 -46.34 -65.20
C GLU A 81 1.96 -46.94 -66.35
N LYS A 82 2.42 -46.70 -67.58
CA LYS A 82 1.79 -47.20 -68.82
C LYS A 82 2.04 -48.70 -68.96
N GLY A 83 0.98 -49.49 -69.15
CA GLY A 83 1.09 -50.93 -69.41
C GLY A 83 1.86 -51.27 -70.69
N GLU A 84 2.57 -52.40 -70.66
CA GLU A 84 3.38 -52.89 -71.78
C GLU A 84 2.52 -53.32 -72.99
N LYS A 85 3.09 -53.17 -74.19
CA LYS A 85 2.43 -53.44 -75.48
C LYS A 85 2.47 -54.95 -75.77
N GLY A 86 1.31 -55.58 -75.95
CA GLY A 86 1.22 -56.98 -76.39
C GLY A 86 1.56 -57.16 -77.89
N ASP A 87 2.10 -58.34 -78.22
CA ASP A 87 2.47 -58.76 -79.58
C ASP A 87 1.25 -59.03 -80.50
N PRO A 88 1.39 -58.95 -81.84
CA PRO A 88 0.24 -59.02 -82.75
C PRO A 88 -0.27 -60.45 -82.98
N GLY A 89 -1.59 -60.65 -82.81
CA GLY A 89 -2.32 -61.87 -83.19
C GLY A 89 -3.23 -61.69 -84.41
N LEU A 90 -3.55 -62.80 -85.09
CA LEU A 90 -4.31 -62.92 -86.35
C LEU A 90 -5.75 -62.39 -86.29
N VAL A 91 -6.25 -61.92 -87.44
CA VAL A 91 -7.55 -61.24 -87.62
C VAL A 91 -8.75 -62.14 -87.27
N GLY A 92 -9.41 -61.82 -86.16
CA GLY A 92 -10.75 -62.29 -85.79
C GLY A 92 -11.84 -61.23 -86.00
N PRO A 93 -13.13 -61.59 -85.96
CA PRO A 93 -14.24 -60.66 -86.20
C PRO A 93 -14.27 -59.52 -85.16
N LYS A 94 -14.73 -58.34 -85.61
CA LYS A 94 -14.73 -57.06 -84.88
C LYS A 94 -15.34 -57.22 -83.46
N GLY A 95 -14.49 -57.09 -82.44
CA GLY A 95 -14.90 -57.09 -81.04
C GLY A 95 -15.63 -55.80 -80.65
N ASP A 96 -16.53 -55.93 -79.69
CA ASP A 96 -17.30 -54.83 -79.09
C ASP A 96 -16.37 -53.81 -78.40
N THR A 97 -16.81 -52.55 -78.38
CA THR A 97 -16.12 -51.41 -77.79
C THR A 97 -15.72 -51.72 -76.34
N GLY A 98 -14.42 -51.65 -76.02
CA GLY A 98 -13.92 -51.86 -74.66
C GLY A 98 -14.53 -50.89 -73.66
N GLU A 99 -14.87 -51.39 -72.47
CA GLU A 99 -15.44 -50.59 -71.38
C GLU A 99 -14.49 -49.47 -70.96
N THR A 100 -15.06 -48.27 -70.70
CA THR A 100 -14.34 -47.10 -70.20
C THR A 100 -13.63 -47.45 -68.89
N GLY A 101 -12.33 -47.18 -68.80
CA GLY A 101 -11.55 -47.43 -67.59
C GLY A 101 -12.15 -46.71 -66.37
N ILE A 102 -12.19 -47.42 -65.24
CA ILE A 102 -12.68 -46.92 -63.94
C ILE A 102 -11.89 -45.67 -63.51
N THR A 103 -12.61 -44.63 -63.08
CA THR A 103 -12.01 -43.41 -62.51
C THR A 103 -11.16 -43.77 -61.28
N GLY A 104 -9.93 -43.25 -61.22
CA GLY A 104 -9.04 -43.44 -60.08
C GLY A 104 -9.66 -42.94 -58.78
N ILE A 105 -9.44 -43.69 -57.69
CA ILE A 105 -9.88 -43.32 -56.34
C ILE A 105 -9.21 -42.03 -55.86
N GLU A 106 -9.99 -41.15 -55.20
CA GLU A 106 -9.51 -39.90 -54.61
C GLU A 106 -8.44 -40.18 -53.54
N GLY A 107 -7.38 -39.36 -53.52
CA GLY A 107 -6.29 -39.49 -52.54
C GLY A 107 -6.77 -39.24 -51.10
N PRO A 108 -6.07 -39.80 -50.09
CA PRO A 108 -6.43 -39.58 -48.70
C PRO A 108 -6.29 -38.11 -48.29
N ARG A 109 -7.19 -37.66 -47.41
CA ARG A 109 -7.13 -36.31 -46.82
C ARG A 109 -5.78 -36.10 -46.10
N GLY A 110 -5.17 -34.93 -46.30
CA GLY A 110 -3.93 -34.54 -45.62
C GLY A 110 -4.05 -34.53 -44.09
N PHE A 111 -2.93 -34.70 -43.40
CA PHE A 111 -2.88 -34.69 -41.94
C PHE A 111 -3.22 -33.30 -41.36
N PRO A 112 -3.78 -33.24 -40.13
CA PRO A 112 -3.94 -31.98 -39.41
C PRO A 112 -2.61 -31.22 -39.26
N GLY A 113 -2.67 -29.89 -39.37
CA GLY A 113 -1.51 -29.03 -39.11
C GLY A 113 -1.04 -29.14 -37.65
N VAL A 114 0.25 -28.92 -37.43
CA VAL A 114 0.82 -28.89 -36.07
C VAL A 114 0.24 -27.74 -35.25
N PRO A 115 -0.03 -27.94 -33.94
CA PRO A 115 -0.44 -26.85 -33.05
C PRO A 115 0.55 -25.67 -33.09
N GLY A 116 0.00 -24.45 -33.09
CA GLY A 116 0.81 -23.23 -32.99
C GLY A 116 1.65 -23.21 -31.71
N ARG A 117 2.81 -22.55 -31.77
CA ARG A 117 3.64 -22.36 -30.58
C ARG A 117 2.88 -21.55 -29.53
N LYS A 118 3.05 -21.90 -28.25
CA LYS A 118 2.54 -21.11 -27.13
C LYS A 118 3.14 -19.70 -27.24
N GLY A 119 2.28 -18.67 -27.11
CA GLY A 119 2.73 -17.28 -27.02
C GLY A 119 3.68 -17.07 -25.84
N GLU A 120 4.59 -16.11 -25.97
CA GLU A 120 5.48 -15.76 -24.87
C GLU A 120 4.69 -15.25 -23.65
N PRO A 121 5.17 -15.46 -22.43
CA PRO A 121 4.61 -14.83 -21.24
C PRO A 121 4.56 -13.31 -21.41
N GLY A 122 3.45 -12.67 -21.02
CA GLY A 122 3.37 -11.21 -20.99
C GLY A 122 4.40 -10.61 -20.04
N GLU A 123 4.93 -9.44 -20.40
CA GLU A 123 5.87 -8.67 -19.58
C GLU A 123 5.19 -8.24 -18.26
N SER A 124 5.91 -8.30 -17.14
CA SER A 124 5.35 -7.91 -15.83
C SER A 124 5.08 -6.41 -15.78
N ALA A 125 3.99 -6.00 -15.14
CA ALA A 125 3.64 -4.59 -14.98
C ALA A 125 4.77 -3.84 -14.23
N TYR A 126 5.27 -2.75 -14.81
CA TYR A 126 6.26 -1.90 -14.17
C TYR A 126 5.66 -1.25 -12.91
N VAL A 127 6.36 -1.37 -11.77
CA VAL A 127 5.88 -0.83 -10.49
C VAL A 127 6.62 0.47 -10.17
N TYR A 128 5.89 1.58 -10.28
CA TYR A 128 6.38 2.90 -9.87
C TYR A 128 6.52 2.97 -8.35
N ARG A 129 7.70 3.38 -7.88
CA ARG A 129 7.99 3.54 -6.45
C ARG A 129 8.58 4.92 -6.22
N SER A 130 8.04 5.61 -5.23
CA SER A 130 8.59 6.84 -4.69
C SER A 130 8.07 6.98 -3.28
N ALA A 131 8.88 6.61 -2.30
CA ALA A 131 8.49 6.67 -0.90
C ALA A 131 9.67 6.99 0.00
N PHE A 132 9.37 7.61 1.13
CA PHE A 132 10.30 7.81 2.23
C PHE A 132 9.57 7.68 3.56
N SER A 133 10.30 7.25 4.59
CA SER A 133 9.87 7.28 5.98
C SER A 133 11.09 7.59 6.82
N VAL A 134 11.02 8.66 7.59
CA VAL A 134 12.15 9.23 8.32
C VAL A 134 11.73 9.65 9.72
N GLY A 135 12.68 9.63 10.64
CA GLY A 135 12.52 10.00 12.03
C GLY A 135 13.52 11.08 12.45
N LEU A 136 13.21 11.75 13.54
CA LEU A 136 14.05 12.77 14.14
C LEU A 136 15.03 12.09 15.11
N GLU A 137 16.32 12.43 15.06
CA GLU A 137 17.33 11.92 16.00
C GLU A 137 17.67 12.92 17.10
N SER A 138 17.47 14.22 16.84
CA SER A 138 17.81 15.30 17.76
C SER A 138 16.76 16.40 17.71
N ARG A 139 16.55 17.09 18.84
CA ARG A 139 15.59 18.19 18.95
C ARG A 139 15.78 19.25 17.86
N VAL A 140 14.67 19.80 17.37
CA VAL A 140 14.67 20.91 16.40
C VAL A 140 15.04 22.22 17.10
N THR A 141 16.13 22.85 16.66
CA THR A 141 16.68 24.05 17.29
C THR A 141 16.31 25.35 16.59
N VAL A 142 16.01 25.31 15.29
CA VAL A 142 15.80 26.51 14.47
C VAL A 142 14.34 26.55 13.97
N PRO A 143 13.55 27.59 14.30
CA PRO A 143 12.21 27.78 13.74
C PRO A 143 12.31 28.26 12.29
N ASN A 144 11.20 28.17 11.55
CA ASN A 144 11.07 28.66 10.17
C ASN A 144 12.03 28.04 9.14
N VAL A 145 12.65 26.91 9.46
CA VAL A 145 13.42 26.08 8.50
C VAL A 145 12.80 24.68 8.42
N PRO A 146 12.99 23.96 7.30
CA PRO A 146 12.55 22.58 7.20
C PRO A 146 13.13 21.72 8.32
N ILE A 147 12.28 20.89 8.93
CA ILE A 147 12.72 19.91 9.92
C ILE A 147 13.52 18.83 9.20
N ARG A 148 14.76 18.64 9.63
CA ARG A 148 15.67 17.64 9.07
C ARG A 148 15.54 16.33 9.85
N PHE A 149 14.85 15.37 9.25
CA PHE A 149 14.73 14.02 9.81
C PHE A 149 15.88 13.17 9.29
N THR A 150 16.79 12.76 10.18
CA THR A 150 18.03 12.07 9.82
C THR A 150 17.99 10.56 10.07
N LYS A 151 17.05 10.08 10.89
CA LYS A 151 16.82 8.64 11.11
C LYS A 151 16.11 8.06 9.90
N ILE A 152 16.81 7.33 9.04
CA ILE A 152 16.21 6.77 7.81
C ILE A 152 15.58 5.41 8.10
N PHE A 153 14.25 5.32 8.07
CA PHE A 153 13.54 4.03 8.09
C PHE A 153 13.42 3.45 6.68
N TYR A 154 13.07 4.29 5.70
CA TYR A 154 13.01 3.94 4.28
C TYR A 154 13.32 5.17 3.43
N ASN A 155 14.22 5.03 2.46
CA ASN A 155 14.47 6.05 1.43
C ASN A 155 15.14 5.44 0.19
N GLN A 156 14.65 4.28 -0.26
CA GLN A 156 15.35 3.49 -1.29
C GLN A 156 15.54 4.24 -2.61
N GLN A 157 14.61 5.14 -2.97
CA GLN A 157 14.69 5.93 -4.19
C GLN A 157 15.52 7.22 -4.04
N ASN A 158 15.96 7.56 -2.81
CA ASN A 158 16.66 8.81 -2.51
C ASN A 158 15.90 10.06 -2.97
N HIS A 159 14.57 10.03 -2.91
CA HIS A 159 13.72 11.19 -3.22
C HIS A 159 13.54 12.10 -2.00
N TYR A 160 13.81 11.61 -0.79
CA TYR A 160 13.97 12.46 0.39
C TYR A 160 15.44 12.83 0.58
N ASP A 161 15.71 14.11 0.79
CA ASP A 161 17.03 14.63 1.07
C ASP A 161 17.16 14.97 2.56
N GLY A 162 17.90 14.15 3.31
CA GLY A 162 18.16 14.36 4.74
C GLY A 162 19.04 15.57 5.06
N THR A 163 19.75 16.13 4.07
CA THR A 163 20.53 17.36 4.26
C THR A 163 19.64 18.59 4.33
N THR A 164 18.56 18.61 3.54
CA THR A 164 17.62 19.74 3.47
C THR A 164 16.32 19.51 4.21
N GLY A 165 15.95 18.27 4.51
CA GLY A 165 14.67 17.91 5.12
C GLY A 165 13.51 17.84 4.14
N LYS A 166 13.77 17.87 2.83
CA LYS A 166 12.77 18.01 1.77
C LYS A 166 12.61 16.71 0.97
N PHE A 167 11.38 16.39 0.61
CA PHE A 167 11.05 15.41 -0.42
C PHE A 167 10.96 16.08 -1.78
N LEU A 168 11.57 15.49 -2.81
CA LEU A 168 11.50 15.91 -4.21
C LEU A 168 10.61 14.94 -5.00
N CYS A 169 9.61 15.47 -5.69
CA CYS A 169 8.76 14.67 -6.57
C CYS A 169 9.47 14.38 -7.91
N ASN A 170 9.82 13.11 -8.13
CA ASN A 170 10.39 12.65 -9.41
C ASN A 170 9.34 12.04 -10.35
N ILE A 171 8.22 11.57 -9.81
CA ILE A 171 7.15 10.88 -10.53
C ILE A 171 5.84 11.65 -10.29
N PRO A 172 5.24 12.29 -11.30
CA PRO A 172 4.01 13.04 -11.09
C PRO A 172 2.85 12.10 -10.72
N GLY A 173 2.00 12.54 -9.80
CA GLY A 173 0.88 11.74 -9.32
C GLY A 173 0.31 12.17 -7.97
N LEU A 174 -0.56 11.33 -7.43
CA LEU A 174 -1.15 11.49 -6.11
C LEU A 174 -0.26 10.86 -5.04
N TYR A 175 0.13 11.65 -4.06
CA TYR A 175 0.96 11.24 -2.93
C TYR A 175 0.17 11.31 -1.62
N TYR A 176 0.45 10.38 -0.72
CA TYR A 176 0.02 10.46 0.68
C TYR A 176 1.19 10.88 1.55
N PHE A 177 0.97 11.85 2.43
CA PHE A 177 1.91 12.27 3.45
C PHE A 177 1.30 12.11 4.83
N SER A 178 2.08 11.62 5.80
CA SER A 178 1.71 11.53 7.20
C SER A 178 2.89 11.86 8.10
N TYR A 179 2.64 12.53 9.21
CA TYR A 179 3.63 12.77 10.26
C TYR A 179 3.02 12.51 11.64
N HIS A 180 3.88 12.08 12.55
CA HIS A 180 3.56 11.84 13.96
C HIS A 180 4.64 12.50 14.79
N ILE A 181 4.27 13.34 15.75
CA ILE A 181 5.18 14.18 16.51
C ILE A 181 4.95 13.94 17.99
N THR A 182 6.04 13.65 18.69
CA THR A 182 6.07 13.67 20.14
C THR A 182 6.22 15.11 20.61
N VAL A 183 5.27 15.57 21.44
CA VAL A 183 5.18 16.95 21.95
C VAL A 183 5.72 16.98 23.38
N TYR A 184 6.83 17.69 23.61
CA TYR A 184 7.48 17.73 24.92
C TYR A 184 8.21 19.05 25.24
N LEU A 185 8.07 19.50 26.49
CA LEU A 185 8.59 20.74 27.10
C LEU A 185 7.96 22.05 26.60
N LYS A 186 7.41 22.07 25.38
CA LYS A 186 6.82 23.25 24.77
C LYS A 186 5.71 22.85 23.81
N ASP A 187 4.85 23.81 23.50
CA ASP A 187 3.84 23.69 22.46
C ASP A 187 4.49 23.35 21.10
N VAL A 188 3.70 22.72 20.25
CA VAL A 188 4.09 22.41 18.87
C VAL A 188 3.10 23.05 17.91
N LYS A 189 3.66 23.71 16.89
CA LYS A 189 2.90 24.12 15.72
C LYS A 189 3.74 23.83 14.49
N VAL A 190 3.33 22.82 13.73
CA VAL A 190 4.00 22.46 12.47
C VAL A 190 3.09 22.72 11.29
N SER A 191 3.71 22.94 10.14
CA SER A 191 3.01 22.98 8.88
C SER A 191 3.70 22.13 7.83
N LEU A 192 2.89 21.44 7.03
CA LEU A 192 3.32 20.76 5.81
C LEU A 192 3.32 21.77 4.67
N TYR A 193 4.46 21.90 4.00
CA TYR A 193 4.66 22.80 2.88
C TYR A 193 4.72 22.06 1.55
N LYS A 194 4.23 22.72 0.49
CA LYS A 194 4.49 22.37 -0.91
C LYS A 194 4.98 23.62 -1.64
N ASN A 195 6.18 23.59 -2.24
CA ASN A 195 6.76 24.71 -3.00
C ASN A 195 6.58 26.07 -2.30
N ASP A 196 6.97 26.14 -1.02
CA ASP A 196 6.93 27.35 -0.17
C ASP A 196 5.53 27.80 0.28
N LYS A 197 4.48 27.07 -0.09
CA LYS A 197 3.12 27.29 0.42
C LYS A 197 2.80 26.33 1.56
N ALA A 198 2.44 26.88 2.71
CA ALA A 198 1.86 26.12 3.81
C ALA A 198 0.49 25.55 3.40
N LEU A 199 0.31 24.23 3.57
CA LEU A 199 -0.90 23.51 3.14
C LEU A 199 -1.73 22.99 4.30
N LEU A 200 -1.06 22.36 5.28
CA LEU A 200 -1.71 21.76 6.45
C LEU A 200 -1.04 22.30 7.70
N PHE A 201 -1.83 22.59 8.74
CA PHE A 201 -1.34 23.02 10.04
C PHE A 201 -1.76 22.03 11.11
N THR A 202 -0.83 21.64 11.97
CA THR A 202 -1.12 20.86 13.18
C THR A 202 -0.59 21.64 14.36
N HIS A 203 -1.46 21.89 15.33
CA HIS A 203 -1.13 22.56 16.56
C HIS A 203 -1.50 21.67 17.74
N ASP A 204 -0.60 21.57 18.70
CA ASP A 204 -0.79 20.84 19.94
C ASP A 204 -0.12 21.60 21.09
N GLN A 205 -0.79 21.65 22.23
CA GLN A 205 -0.37 22.43 23.40
C GLN A 205 0.22 21.50 24.45
N PHE A 206 1.41 21.81 24.93
CA PHE A 206 2.05 21.02 25.98
C PHE A 206 1.57 21.49 27.36
N GLN A 207 1.24 20.54 28.22
CA GLN A 207 1.01 20.78 29.65
C GLN A 207 2.12 20.12 30.48
N ASP A 208 2.52 20.74 31.59
CA ASP A 208 3.61 20.24 32.42
C ASP A 208 3.39 18.77 32.84
N GLN A 209 4.41 17.94 32.63
CA GLN A 209 4.40 16.49 32.84
C GLN A 209 3.40 15.69 31.98
N ASN A 210 2.82 16.28 30.94
CA ASN A 210 1.97 15.61 29.97
C ASN A 210 2.64 15.54 28.59
N VAL A 211 3.24 14.40 28.26
CA VAL A 211 3.74 14.15 26.90
C VAL A 211 2.57 13.84 25.98
N ASP A 212 2.40 14.63 24.92
CA ASP A 212 1.33 14.45 23.95
C ASP A 212 1.84 13.93 22.60
N GLN A 213 0.90 13.54 21.73
CA GLN A 213 1.15 13.05 20.38
C GLN A 213 0.31 13.83 19.38
N ALA A 214 0.97 14.58 18.52
CA ALA A 214 0.34 15.30 17.42
C ALA A 214 0.53 14.53 16.12
N SER A 215 -0.48 14.49 15.26
CA SER A 215 -0.35 13.90 13.93
C SER A 215 -1.13 14.66 12.87
N GLY A 216 -0.76 14.44 11.62
CA GLY A 216 -1.48 14.98 10.47
C GLY A 216 -1.17 14.17 9.23
N SER A 217 -2.15 14.05 8.35
CA SER A 217 -1.96 13.40 7.05
C SER A 217 -2.81 14.05 5.97
N VAL A 218 -2.36 13.98 4.73
CA VAL A 218 -3.04 14.59 3.58
C VAL A 218 -2.65 13.91 2.28
N LEU A 219 -3.61 13.88 1.34
CA LEU A 219 -3.37 13.50 -0.05
C LEU A 219 -3.03 14.75 -0.87
N LEU A 220 -1.90 14.74 -1.56
CA LEU A 220 -1.44 15.85 -2.38
C LEU A 220 -1.10 15.36 -3.78
N TYR A 221 -1.66 16.00 -4.78
CA TYR A 221 -1.21 15.84 -6.15
C TYR A 221 0.08 16.65 -6.35
N LEU A 222 1.13 16.00 -6.87
CA LEU A 222 2.44 16.58 -7.11
C LEU A 222 2.81 16.45 -8.59
N GLU A 223 3.37 17.54 -9.12
CA GLU A 223 4.05 17.56 -10.41
C GLU A 223 5.54 17.27 -10.22
N LYS A 224 6.19 16.82 -11.29
CA LYS A 224 7.65 16.59 -11.27
C LYS A 224 8.38 17.88 -10.92
N GLY A 225 9.23 17.82 -9.91
CA GLY A 225 9.98 18.96 -9.38
C GLY A 225 9.35 19.61 -8.14
N ASP A 226 8.10 19.29 -7.81
CA ASP A 226 7.48 19.76 -6.58
C ASP A 226 8.26 19.27 -5.35
N GLN A 227 8.43 20.15 -4.36
CA GLN A 227 9.06 19.84 -3.08
C GLN A 227 8.05 19.86 -1.94
N VAL A 228 8.15 18.90 -1.03
CA VAL A 228 7.29 18.78 0.17
C VAL A 228 8.15 18.61 1.42
N TRP A 229 7.82 19.34 2.49
CA TRP A 229 8.53 19.23 3.78
C TRP A 229 7.65 19.61 4.96
N LEU A 230 8.13 19.28 6.16
CA LEU A 230 7.53 19.71 7.42
C LEU A 230 8.40 20.79 8.07
N GLN A 231 7.78 21.81 8.65
CA GLN A 231 8.47 22.95 9.26
C GLN A 231 7.72 23.43 10.50
N VAL A 232 8.45 23.89 11.52
CA VAL A 232 7.86 24.58 12.68
C VAL A 232 7.35 25.95 12.23
N TYR A 233 6.07 26.21 12.45
CA TYR A 233 5.37 27.41 12.01
C TYR A 233 5.43 28.50 13.09
N GLU A 234 5.90 29.70 12.71
CA GLU A 234 5.89 30.99 13.41
C GLU A 234 5.78 30.98 14.95
N GLY A 235 6.84 31.49 15.60
CA GLY A 235 6.89 31.78 17.04
C GLY A 235 8.05 31.06 17.73
N GLU A 236 8.86 31.79 18.51
CA GLU A 236 10.02 31.27 19.25
C GLU A 236 9.66 30.20 20.30
N ASN A 237 8.36 30.02 20.56
CA ASN A 237 7.84 29.17 21.64
C ASN A 237 7.21 27.85 21.17
N HIS A 238 7.06 27.59 19.86
CA HIS A 238 6.35 26.40 19.35
C HIS A 238 7.27 25.27 18.85
N ASN A 239 8.50 25.17 19.39
CA ASN A 239 9.50 24.19 18.97
C ASN A 239 9.57 22.93 19.86
N GLY A 240 8.43 22.51 20.41
CA GLY A 240 8.31 21.31 21.26
C GLY A 240 8.46 19.96 20.56
N VAL A 241 8.90 19.94 19.29
CA VAL A 241 9.11 18.71 18.51
C VAL A 241 10.26 17.93 19.15
N TYR A 242 9.98 16.72 19.61
CA TYR A 242 10.90 15.94 20.43
C TYR A 242 11.17 14.55 19.86
N ALA A 243 12.40 14.07 20.05
CA ALA A 243 12.78 12.68 19.84
C ALA A 243 14.00 12.35 20.71
N ASP A 244 14.09 11.09 21.13
CA ASP A 244 15.22 10.51 21.85
C ASP A 244 15.36 9.00 21.52
N ASN A 245 16.06 8.25 22.36
CA ASN A 245 16.27 6.81 22.13
C ASN A 245 15.01 5.96 22.25
N VAL A 246 13.92 6.47 22.84
CA VAL A 246 12.67 5.75 23.11
C VAL A 246 11.42 6.47 22.59
N HIS A 247 11.55 7.73 22.16
CA HIS A 247 10.48 8.52 21.54
C HIS A 247 10.84 8.93 20.12
N ASP A 248 9.92 8.70 19.19
CA ASP A 248 10.10 9.03 17.79
C ASP A 248 9.16 10.19 17.39
N SER A 249 9.69 11.13 16.62
CA SER A 249 8.90 12.03 15.75
C SER A 249 9.21 11.66 14.30
N THR A 250 8.18 11.35 13.52
CA THR A 250 8.31 10.74 12.20
C THR A 250 7.59 11.53 11.12
N PHE A 251 8.10 11.41 9.89
CA PHE A 251 7.48 11.95 8.68
C PHE A 251 7.62 10.92 7.55
N THR A 252 6.51 10.65 6.88
CA THR A 252 6.40 9.61 5.86
C THR A 252 5.64 10.17 4.65
N GLY A 253 6.05 9.76 3.46
CA GLY A 253 5.31 10.07 2.24
C GLY A 253 5.54 9.01 1.16
N PHE A 254 4.51 8.71 0.38
CA PHE A 254 4.60 7.76 -0.72
C PHE A 254 3.62 8.05 -1.85
N LEU A 255 4.03 7.66 -3.06
CA LEU A 255 3.20 7.68 -4.26
C LEU A 255 2.09 6.65 -4.15
N LEU A 256 0.84 7.08 -4.28
CA LEU A 256 -0.33 6.22 -4.35
C LEU A 256 -0.69 5.88 -5.80
N TYR A 257 -0.84 6.91 -6.63
CA TYR A 257 -1.23 6.76 -8.04
C TYR A 257 -0.32 7.63 -8.89
N HIS A 258 0.43 7.01 -9.80
CA HIS A 258 1.17 7.76 -10.82
C HIS A 258 0.20 8.24 -11.91
N ASN A 259 0.56 9.30 -12.61
CA ASN A 259 -0.17 9.70 -13.81
C ASN A 259 -0.08 8.61 -14.88
N ILE A 260 -1.20 8.34 -15.53
CA ILE A 260 -1.24 7.47 -16.71
C ILE A 260 -0.95 8.38 -17.90
N GLU A 261 0.17 8.16 -18.57
CA GLU A 261 0.49 8.79 -19.85
C GLU A 261 -0.31 8.15 -20.99
#